data_AF-A0A6S6RYU0-F1
#
_entry.id   AF-A0A6S6RYU0-F1
#
_cell.length_a   1.000
_cell.length_b   1.000
_cell.length_c   1.000
_cell.angle_alpha   90.00
_cell.angle_beta   90.00
_cell.angle_gamma   90.00
#
_symmetry.space_group_name_H-M   'P 1'
#
loop_
_entity.id
_entity.type
_entity.pdbx_description
1 polymer ?
#
loop_
_entity_poly.entity_id
_entity_poly.type
_entity_poly.pdbx_seq_one_letter_code
_entity_poly.pdbx_strand_id
1 'polypeptide(L)'
;MNRIFMVIGPDVRQRWPESKEAGSGLWYDLAAHILDQVLQLFGQPKSIFADIAMIRPQAETVDYFHVCLNYPTLKVVLHPTTIAAAESPIYLLHAMEGSYVKYGLDPQEECLKAGQLPTVKDWGKDSHDGNVTLSQNGELIVKPLETKPGNYRVIIG
;
A
#
# COMPACT_ATOMS: atom_id res chain seq x y z
N MET A 1 13.12 5.68 16.57
CA MET A 1 13.17 4.23 16.25
C MET A 1 11.82 3.90 15.64
N ASN A 2 11.58 4.30 14.38
CA ASN A 2 10.28 4.16 13.72
C ASN A 2 10.21 2.77 13.11
N ARG A 3 9.14 2.04 13.46
CA ARG A 3 8.86 0.67 13.02
C ARG A 3 7.49 0.70 12.34
N ILE A 4 7.43 0.57 11.01
CA ILE A 4 6.18 0.56 10.25
C ILE A 4 6.21 -0.64 9.30
N PHE A 5 6.19 -1.87 9.80
CA PHE A 5 5.52 -2.95 9.04
C PHE A 5 4.86 -3.90 10.00
N MET A 6 3.58 -4.14 9.73
CA MET A 6 2.73 -5.01 10.51
C MET A 6 2.28 -6.15 9.58
N VAL A 7 2.86 -7.33 9.77
CA VAL A 7 2.17 -8.58 9.44
C VAL A 7 1.21 -8.81 10.61
N ILE A 8 -0.08 -8.68 10.35
CA ILE A 8 -1.12 -8.59 11.37
C ILE A 8 -1.85 -9.92 11.39
N GLY A 9 -1.64 -10.66 12.48
CA GLY A 9 -2.44 -11.83 12.80
C GLY A 9 -3.73 -11.43 13.52
N PRO A 10 -4.62 -12.40 13.80
CA PRO A 10 -5.88 -12.14 14.49
C PRO A 10 -5.71 -11.55 15.89
N ASP A 11 -4.55 -11.77 16.53
CA ASP A 11 -4.27 -11.28 17.87
C ASP A 11 -3.87 -9.80 17.89
N VAL A 12 -4.59 -9.01 18.67
CA VAL A 12 -4.25 -7.61 18.97
C VAL A 12 -2.99 -7.58 19.85
N ARG A 13 -1.94 -6.88 19.42
CA ARG A 13 -0.68 -6.76 20.17
C ARG A 13 -0.62 -5.39 20.82
N GLN A 14 -0.13 -5.31 22.06
CA GLN A 14 0.13 -4.01 22.70
C GLN A 14 1.39 -3.37 22.10
N ARG A 15 1.19 -2.62 21.01
CA ARG A 15 2.20 -1.81 20.31
C ARG A 15 1.63 -0.42 20.07
N TRP A 16 2.51 0.56 19.84
CA TRP A 16 2.12 1.95 19.60
C TRP A 16 0.98 2.14 18.58
N PRO A 17 0.97 1.48 17.40
CA PRO A 17 -0.13 1.63 16.43
C PRO A 17 -1.47 1.05 16.92
N GLU A 18 -1.43 0.19 17.93
CA GLU A 18 -2.56 -0.53 18.53
C GLU A 18 -2.91 0.02 19.93
N SER A 19 -2.33 1.16 20.31
CA SER A 19 -2.54 1.81 21.61
C SER A 19 -3.66 2.84 21.55
N LYS A 20 -4.41 3.08 22.64
CA LYS A 20 -5.52 4.06 22.69
C LYS A 20 -5.12 5.55 22.52
N GLU A 21 -3.90 5.83 22.10
CA GLU A 21 -3.38 7.18 22.02
C GLU A 21 -3.95 7.94 20.82
N ALA A 22 -4.10 9.26 20.94
CA ALA A 22 -4.56 10.08 19.83
C ALA A 22 -3.55 10.04 18.67
N GLY A 23 -4.04 9.76 17.45
CA GLY A 23 -3.18 9.63 16.26
C GLY A 23 -2.58 8.23 16.05
N SER A 24 -3.04 7.23 16.81
CA SER A 24 -2.72 5.82 16.61
C SER A 24 -3.69 5.16 15.61
N GLY A 25 -3.40 3.91 15.24
CA GLY A 25 -4.26 3.12 14.35
C GLY A 25 -3.87 3.21 12.88
N LEU A 26 -4.35 2.21 12.13
CA LEU A 26 -4.04 1.99 10.72
C LEU A 26 -4.37 3.21 9.84
N TRP A 27 -5.40 3.98 10.21
CA TRP A 27 -5.75 5.21 9.50
C TRP A 27 -4.62 6.24 9.54
N TYR A 28 -4.13 6.59 10.72
CA TYR A 28 -3.09 7.60 10.86
C TYR A 28 -1.72 7.11 10.40
N ASP A 29 -1.45 5.81 10.55
CA ASP A 29 -0.20 5.19 10.14
C ASP A 29 -0.07 5.07 8.61
N LEU A 30 -1.16 4.70 7.91
CA LEU A 30 -1.08 4.32 6.49
C LEU A 30 -1.85 5.24 5.54
N ALA A 31 -2.97 5.83 5.95
CA ALA A 31 -3.81 6.60 5.03
C ALA A 31 -3.07 7.82 4.49
N ALA A 32 -2.23 8.49 5.29
CA ALA A 32 -1.45 9.65 4.85
C ALA A 32 -0.51 9.30 3.69
N HIS A 33 0.19 8.15 3.78
CA HIS A 33 1.10 7.70 2.74
C HIS A 33 0.38 7.36 1.44
N ILE A 34 -0.73 6.60 1.51
CA ILE A 34 -1.45 6.19 0.30
C ILE A 34 -2.19 7.39 -0.32
N LEU A 35 -2.78 8.26 0.50
CA LEU A 35 -3.45 9.47 -0.01
C LEU A 35 -2.47 10.42 -0.69
N ASP A 36 -1.27 10.61 -0.14
CA ASP A 36 -0.23 11.41 -0.80
C ASP A 36 0.11 10.83 -2.18
N GLN A 37 0.35 9.52 -2.28
CA GLN A 37 0.60 8.87 -3.58
C GLN A 37 -0.54 9.07 -4.59
N VAL A 38 -1.79 8.90 -4.14
CA VAL A 38 -2.98 9.08 -4.98
C VAL A 38 -3.11 10.53 -5.45
N LEU A 39 -2.83 11.51 -4.58
CA LEU A 39 -2.87 12.93 -4.92
C LEU A 39 -1.75 13.31 -5.90
N GLN A 40 -0.53 12.76 -5.74
CA GLN A 40 0.57 12.97 -6.68
C GLN A 40 0.24 12.43 -8.08
N LEU A 41 -0.45 11.28 -8.17
CA LEU A 41 -0.77 10.63 -9.44
C LEU A 41 -2.01 11.20 -10.13
N PHE A 42 -3.06 11.52 -9.37
CA PHE A 42 -4.39 11.81 -9.93
C PHE A 42 -4.96 13.17 -9.50
N GLY A 43 -4.26 13.90 -8.62
CA GLY A 43 -4.73 15.17 -8.08
C GLY A 43 -5.92 15.03 -7.13
N GLN A 44 -6.60 16.14 -6.88
CA GLN A 44 -7.70 16.20 -5.91
C GLN A 44 -8.98 15.50 -6.45
N PRO A 45 -9.63 14.62 -5.66
CA PRO A 45 -10.90 14.02 -6.03
C PRO A 45 -12.06 15.03 -5.97
N LYS A 46 -13.17 14.69 -6.63
CA LYS A 46 -14.45 15.43 -6.52
C LYS A 46 -15.19 15.15 -5.22
N SER A 47 -15.10 13.93 -4.71
CA SER A 47 -15.67 13.54 -3.43
C SER A 47 -14.96 12.33 -2.86
N ILE A 48 -15.11 12.14 -1.55
CA ILE A 48 -14.55 11.03 -0.81
C ILE A 48 -15.69 10.36 -0.04
N PHE A 49 -15.75 9.04 -0.11
CA PHE A 49 -16.50 8.22 0.83
C PHE A 49 -15.49 7.42 1.65
N ALA A 50 -15.69 7.35 2.96
CA ALA A 50 -14.79 6.63 3.86
C ALA A 50 -15.60 5.81 4.87
N ASP A 51 -15.34 4.52 4.89
CA ASP A 51 -15.71 3.63 5.98
C ASP A 51 -14.45 3.30 6.77
N ILE A 52 -14.43 3.64 8.05
CA ILE A 52 -13.25 3.54 8.92
C ILE A 52 -13.72 2.87 10.21
N ALA A 53 -13.11 1.73 10.54
CA ALA A 53 -13.65 0.87 11.58
C ALA A 53 -12.59 0.16 12.42
N MET A 54 -13.07 -0.39 13.53
CA MET A 54 -12.39 -1.38 14.35
C MET A 54 -13.12 -2.71 14.15
N ILE A 55 -12.49 -3.68 13.52
CA ILE A 55 -13.14 -4.93 13.09
C ILE A 55 -12.63 -6.17 13.82
N ARG A 56 -11.42 -6.14 14.41
CA ARG A 56 -10.97 -7.24 15.27
C ARG A 56 -11.65 -7.15 16.65
N PRO A 57 -12.01 -8.29 17.26
CA PRO A 57 -12.41 -8.31 18.67
C PRO A 57 -11.34 -7.65 19.54
N GLN A 58 -11.75 -6.80 20.48
CA GLN A 58 -10.84 -6.09 21.39
C GLN A 58 -9.90 -5.07 20.73
N ALA A 59 -10.13 -4.71 19.45
CA ALA A 59 -9.40 -3.62 18.82
C ALA A 59 -9.60 -2.32 19.63
N GLU A 60 -8.48 -1.66 19.93
CA GLU A 60 -8.46 -0.40 20.69
C GLU A 60 -8.26 0.82 19.78
N THR A 61 -7.93 0.58 18.50
CA THR A 61 -7.62 1.57 17.47
C THR A 61 -8.18 1.12 16.13
N VAL A 62 -8.37 2.07 15.20
CA VAL A 62 -8.74 1.78 13.81
C VAL A 62 -7.79 0.73 13.22
N ASP A 63 -8.35 -0.35 12.68
CA ASP A 63 -7.62 -1.48 12.10
C ASP A 63 -8.22 -1.90 10.74
N TYR A 64 -9.03 -1.01 10.16
CA TYR A 64 -9.65 -1.16 8.86
C TYR A 64 -10.04 0.20 8.29
N PHE A 65 -9.84 0.38 6.98
CA PHE A 65 -10.56 1.41 6.25
C PHE A 65 -10.81 1.04 4.80
N HIS A 66 -11.94 1.51 4.27
CA HIS A 66 -12.31 1.46 2.86
C HIS A 66 -12.66 2.87 2.41
N VAL A 67 -11.78 3.46 1.60
CA VAL A 67 -11.95 4.83 1.09
C VAL A 67 -12.10 4.82 -0.41
N CYS A 68 -13.20 5.38 -0.90
CA CYS A 68 -13.46 5.60 -2.32
C CYS A 68 -13.26 7.07 -2.66
N LEU A 69 -12.27 7.36 -3.50
CA LEU A 69 -12.06 8.68 -4.09
C LEU A 69 -12.69 8.73 -5.48
N ASN A 70 -13.59 9.69 -5.67
CA ASN A 70 -14.33 9.86 -6.90
C ASN A 70 -13.70 10.92 -7.78
N TYR A 71 -13.30 10.53 -8.99
CA TYR A 71 -12.89 11.45 -10.06
C TYR A 71 -13.92 11.38 -11.22
N PRO A 72 -13.87 12.30 -12.19
CA PRO A 72 -14.81 12.28 -13.32
C PRO A 72 -14.79 10.98 -14.14
N THR A 73 -13.60 10.42 -14.37
CA THR A 73 -13.40 9.22 -15.23
C THR A 73 -12.63 8.09 -14.54
N LEU A 74 -12.26 8.27 -13.27
CA LEU A 74 -11.44 7.35 -12.49
C LEU A 74 -12.09 7.09 -11.14
N LYS A 75 -11.96 5.85 -10.66
CA LYS A 75 -12.30 5.45 -9.29
C LYS A 75 -11.03 4.91 -8.63
N VAL A 76 -10.72 5.45 -7.45
CA VAL A 76 -9.58 4.98 -6.66
C VAL A 76 -10.11 4.48 -5.33
N VAL A 77 -9.71 3.28 -4.95
CA VAL A 77 -10.11 2.64 -3.69
C VAL A 77 -8.86 2.34 -2.87
N LEU A 78 -8.86 2.76 -1.61
CA LEU A 78 -7.84 2.39 -0.63
C LEU A 78 -8.50 1.40 0.32
N HIS A 79 -7.89 0.23 0.47
CA HIS A 79 -8.46 -0.83 1.31
C HIS A 79 -7.43 -1.58 2.18
N PRO A 80 -6.85 -0.94 3.19
CA PRO A 80 -6.08 -1.66 4.20
C PRO A 80 -6.97 -2.35 5.22
N THR A 81 -6.56 -3.56 5.60
CA THR A 81 -7.25 -4.37 6.61
C THR A 81 -6.24 -5.20 7.39
N THR A 82 -6.58 -5.48 8.64
CA THR A 82 -5.79 -6.31 9.55
C THR A 82 -6.20 -7.77 9.58
N ILE A 83 -7.25 -8.15 8.83
CA ILE A 83 -7.82 -9.51 8.84
C ILE A 83 -7.72 -10.23 7.49
N ALA A 84 -6.72 -9.88 6.67
CA ALA A 84 -6.45 -10.58 5.41
C ALA A 84 -5.55 -11.81 5.65
N ALA A 85 -6.13 -13.01 5.52
CA ALA A 85 -5.36 -14.26 5.60
C ALA A 85 -4.59 -14.57 4.31
N ALA A 86 -5.17 -14.22 3.15
CA ALA A 86 -4.52 -14.33 1.85
C ALA A 86 -3.84 -13.01 1.49
N GLU A 87 -2.70 -13.11 0.79
CA GLU A 87 -2.04 -11.93 0.23
C GLU A 87 -2.97 -11.25 -0.79
N SER A 88 -3.07 -9.93 -0.68
CA SER A 88 -3.77 -9.08 -1.64
C SER A 88 -2.76 -8.24 -2.43
N PRO A 89 -3.06 -7.88 -3.70
CA PRO A 89 -2.23 -6.93 -4.43
C PRO A 89 -2.09 -5.62 -3.66
N ILE A 90 -0.89 -5.04 -3.65
CA ILE A 90 -0.65 -3.69 -3.12
C ILE A 90 -1.02 -2.62 -4.15
N TYR A 91 -1.01 -2.98 -5.44
CA TYR A 91 -1.55 -2.17 -6.53
C TYR A 91 -2.34 -3.05 -7.49
N LEU A 92 -3.56 -2.61 -7.81
CA LEU A 92 -4.43 -3.20 -8.83
C LEU A 92 -5.01 -2.06 -9.67
N LEU A 93 -4.63 -2.02 -10.94
CA LEU A 93 -5.07 -1.00 -11.88
C LEU A 93 -5.77 -1.68 -13.05
N HIS A 94 -6.93 -1.16 -13.42
CA HIS A 94 -7.68 -1.60 -14.59
C HIS A 94 -7.86 -0.42 -15.55
N ALA A 95 -7.62 -0.68 -16.83
CA ALA A 95 -7.82 0.26 -17.92
C ALA A 95 -8.53 -0.44 -19.08
N MET A 96 -8.94 0.32 -20.10
CA MET A 96 -9.69 -0.23 -21.24
C MET A 96 -8.93 -1.32 -21.99
N GLU A 97 -7.60 -1.22 -22.06
CA GLU A 97 -6.75 -2.11 -22.86
C GLU A 97 -5.96 -3.12 -22.01
N GLY A 98 -6.16 -3.12 -20.70
CA GLY A 98 -5.38 -4.01 -19.84
C GLY A 98 -5.49 -3.74 -18.36
N SER A 99 -4.63 -4.42 -17.61
CA SER A 99 -4.57 -4.33 -16.16
C SER A 99 -3.14 -4.49 -15.67
N TYR A 100 -2.83 -3.84 -14.56
CA TYR A 100 -1.56 -3.99 -13.86
C TYR A 100 -1.81 -4.49 -12.44
N VAL A 101 -1.04 -5.49 -12.01
CA VAL A 101 -1.11 -6.06 -10.67
C VAL A 101 0.28 -6.11 -10.08
N LYS A 102 0.45 -5.64 -8.85
CA LYS A 102 1.69 -5.78 -8.08
C LYS A 102 1.42 -6.30 -6.67
N TYR A 103 2.25 -7.25 -6.28
CA TYR A 103 2.33 -7.85 -4.95
C TYR A 103 3.64 -7.46 -4.27
N GLY A 104 3.76 -7.80 -2.99
CA GLY A 104 4.94 -7.49 -2.17
C GLY A 104 5.06 -6.01 -1.80
N LEU A 105 5.60 -5.73 -0.61
CA LEU A 105 5.90 -4.39 -0.13
C LEU A 105 7.32 -3.95 -0.54
N ASP A 106 7.59 -2.65 -0.45
CA ASP A 106 8.92 -2.10 -0.62
C ASP A 106 9.92 -2.75 0.38
N PRO A 107 11.06 -3.31 -0.09
CA PRO A 107 11.97 -4.07 0.75
C PRO A 107 12.84 -3.20 1.67
N GLN A 108 12.90 -1.88 1.46
CA GLN A 108 13.89 -1.01 2.09
C GLN A 108 13.78 -1.00 3.61
N GLU A 109 12.57 -0.97 4.18
CA GLU A 109 12.46 -0.99 5.64
C GLU A 109 12.81 -2.37 6.23
N GLU A 110 12.54 -3.48 5.55
CA GLU A 110 13.03 -4.79 5.99
C GLU A 110 14.56 -4.88 5.90
N CYS A 111 15.17 -4.30 4.85
CA CYS A 111 16.62 -4.12 4.76
C CYS A 111 17.16 -3.28 5.93
N LEU A 112 16.51 -2.18 6.30
CA LEU A 112 16.89 -1.36 7.46
C LEU A 112 16.79 -2.16 8.77
N LYS A 113 15.73 -2.95 8.96
CA LYS A 113 15.57 -3.82 10.14
C LYS A 113 16.65 -4.89 10.22
N ALA A 114 17.11 -5.38 9.07
CA ALA A 114 18.25 -6.29 8.97
C ALA A 114 19.61 -5.59 9.13
N GLY A 115 19.64 -4.28 9.39
CA GLY A 115 20.86 -3.51 9.62
C GLY A 115 21.61 -3.11 8.33
N GLN A 116 20.99 -3.28 7.16
CA GLN A 116 21.58 -2.82 5.90
C GLN A 116 21.48 -1.30 5.78
N LEU A 117 22.44 -0.72 5.06
CA LEU A 117 22.48 0.71 4.81
C LEU A 117 22.06 1.03 3.36
N PRO A 118 21.44 2.21 3.10
CA PRO A 118 21.03 2.65 1.76
C PRO A 118 22.17 3.03 0.81
N THR A 119 23.32 2.39 0.97
CA THR A 119 24.54 2.56 0.17
C THR A 119 24.96 1.26 -0.52
N VAL A 120 24.26 0.15 -0.28
CA VAL A 120 24.54 -1.14 -0.93
C VAL A 120 24.08 -1.13 -2.39
N LYS A 121 24.77 -1.91 -3.23
CA LYS A 121 24.61 -1.92 -4.70
C LYS A 121 23.18 -2.21 -5.18
N ASP A 122 22.41 -2.98 -4.42
CA ASP A 122 21.05 -3.40 -4.76
C ASP A 122 20.00 -2.82 -3.79
N TRP A 123 20.28 -1.66 -3.19
CA TRP A 123 19.33 -1.02 -2.28
C TRP A 123 17.99 -0.73 -2.96
N GLY A 124 16.90 -1.09 -2.28
CA GLY A 124 15.54 -0.86 -2.78
C GLY A 124 15.15 -1.74 -3.97
N LYS A 125 15.99 -2.71 -4.36
CA LYS A 125 15.65 -3.68 -5.39
C LYS A 125 14.58 -4.63 -4.88
N ASP A 126 13.41 -4.55 -5.49
CA ASP A 126 12.29 -5.45 -5.20
C ASP A 126 12.39 -6.70 -6.09
N SER A 127 12.19 -7.88 -5.50
CA SER A 127 12.11 -9.14 -6.22
C SER A 127 10.71 -9.44 -6.78
N HIS A 128 9.70 -8.67 -6.38
CA HIS A 128 8.31 -8.82 -6.79
C HIS A 128 7.99 -7.80 -7.88
N ASP A 129 8.29 -8.17 -9.12
CA ASP A 129 7.85 -7.38 -10.27
C ASP A 129 6.32 -7.36 -10.37
N GLY A 130 5.80 -6.27 -10.95
CA GLY A 130 4.39 -6.24 -11.32
C GLY A 130 4.15 -7.04 -12.59
N ASN A 131 2.89 -7.34 -12.87
CA ASN A 131 2.48 -7.94 -14.14
C ASN A 131 1.48 -7.03 -14.85
N VAL A 132 1.67 -6.86 -16.15
CA VAL A 132 0.72 -6.19 -17.03
C VAL A 132 0.04 -7.25 -17.90
N THR A 133 -1.28 -7.28 -17.87
CA THR A 133 -2.11 -8.06 -18.79
C THR A 133 -2.71 -7.12 -19.82
N LEU A 134 -2.44 -7.32 -21.10
CA LEU A 134 -2.96 -6.50 -22.21
C LEU A 134 -3.95 -7.31 -23.04
N SER A 135 -5.02 -6.65 -23.49
CA SER A 135 -5.93 -7.19 -24.49
C SER A 135 -5.47 -6.74 -25.88
N GLN A 136 -4.95 -7.66 -26.69
CA GLN A 136 -4.48 -7.39 -28.04
C GLN A 136 -5.14 -8.35 -29.02
N ASN A 137 -5.89 -7.82 -29.98
CA ASN A 137 -6.58 -8.61 -31.03
C ASN A 137 -7.49 -9.73 -30.50
N GLY A 138 -8.10 -9.54 -29.32
CA GLY A 138 -8.97 -10.54 -28.70
C GLY A 138 -8.23 -11.59 -27.85
N GLU A 139 -6.90 -11.49 -27.75
CA GLU A 139 -6.08 -12.33 -26.88
C GLU A 139 -5.56 -11.55 -25.67
N LEU A 140 -5.36 -12.26 -24.56
CA LEU A 140 -4.75 -11.70 -23.35
C LEU A 140 -3.27 -12.07 -23.28
N ILE A 141 -2.42 -11.05 -23.25
CA ILE A 141 -0.96 -11.20 -23.16
C ILE A 141 -0.48 -10.68 -21.82
N VAL A 142 0.11 -11.56 -21.01
CA VAL A 142 0.70 -11.20 -19.71
C VAL A 142 2.20 -10.96 -19.88
N LYS A 143 2.70 -9.86 -19.33
CA LYS A 143 4.13 -9.52 -19.33
C LYS A 143 4.55 -9.03 -17.94
N PRO A 144 5.71 -9.46 -17.42
CA PRO A 144 6.27 -8.84 -16.24
C PRO A 144 6.64 -7.39 -16.54
N LEU A 145 6.49 -6.52 -15.54
CA LEU A 145 6.92 -5.14 -15.56
C LEU A 145 7.86 -4.91 -14.37
N GLU A 146 9.13 -4.66 -14.70
CA GLU A 146 10.20 -4.49 -13.72
C GLU A 146 9.90 -3.35 -12.75
N THR A 147 9.96 -3.64 -11.44
CA THR A 147 9.84 -2.64 -10.40
C THR A 147 11.15 -1.85 -10.30
N LYS A 148 11.08 -0.55 -10.53
CA LYS A 148 12.25 0.32 -10.36
C LYS A 148 12.64 0.38 -8.87
N PRO A 149 13.94 0.28 -8.53
CA PRO A 149 14.36 0.36 -7.14
C PRO A 149 13.93 1.67 -6.47
N GLY A 150 13.35 1.54 -5.28
CA GLY A 150 12.98 2.69 -4.46
C GLY A 150 14.23 3.39 -3.90
N ASN A 151 14.18 4.72 -3.83
CA ASN A 151 15.24 5.50 -3.18
C ASN A 151 14.68 6.77 -2.55
N TYR A 152 14.30 6.69 -1.27
CA TYR A 152 13.74 7.82 -0.53
C TYR A 152 14.74 8.98 -0.33
N ARG A 153 16.05 8.78 -0.56
CA ARG A 153 17.05 9.86 -0.48
C ARG A 153 16.96 10.86 -1.64
N VAL A 154 16.28 10.50 -2.73
CA VAL A 154 16.18 11.36 -3.93
C VAL A 154 15.04 12.38 -3.81
N ILE A 155 14.19 12.28 -2.78
CA ILE A 155 13.04 13.20 -2.56
C ILE A 155 13.48 14.55 -1.95
N ILE A 156 14.75 14.72 -1.58
CA ILE A 156 15.37 15.99 -1.22
C ILE A 156 16.28 16.45 -2.36
N GLY A 157 15.69 17.12 -3.35
CA GLY A 157 16.37 17.78 -4.46
C GLY A 157 15.58 19.00 -4.92
#